data_AF-A0A534NIS2-F1
#
_entry.id   AF-A0A534NIS2-F1
#
_cell.length_a   1.000
_cell.length_b   1.000
_cell.length_c   1.000
_cell.angle_alpha   90.00
_cell.angle_beta   90.00
_cell.angle_gamma   90.00
#
_symmetry.space_group_name_H-M   'P 1'
#
loop_
_entity.id
_entity.type
_entity.pdbx_description
1 polymer ?
#
loop_
_entity_poly.entity_id
_entity_poly.type
_entity_poly.pdbx_seq_one_letter_code
_entity_poly.pdbx_strand_id
1 'polypeptide(L)'
;MNVRVVGAGEAAETLRAALARVGLAERAGEPAAFVCTVDDLSRAIAMRELAQVTGPIVVLTDDAASAIEAGADDAGGTADEVARRVSARIRAPKVSRLEETPMAEPPAASGRRQKPLILVVEDDEDARMVLTELLRPRYDVDAVGDGETALKRAAELNPDLVLLDLFLPGMDGFGALTGLRRNSKTADTPVIFLSAQGDAETKSQGLSLGAADYLAKPFSEQELMARVDRTLKLTAQKEHFRALAQTDGLTGLPNFRSFHARLEEEVSRAHRYGHPLACAMVDLDGLKEINDKLGHAAGNRAIVALADAVREELRDTDFAARYGGDEFVSGRDRVEVAQVPH
;
A
#
# COMPACT_ATOMS: atom_id res chain seq x y z
N MET A 1 11.39 31.25 -11.03
CA MET A 1 11.22 30.29 -9.91
C MET A 1 12.55 29.58 -9.65
N ASN A 2 12.76 29.08 -8.43
CA ASN A 2 14.04 28.52 -8.01
C ASN A 2 14.23 27.10 -8.55
N VAL A 3 15.33 26.83 -9.24
CA VAL A 3 15.75 25.48 -9.69
C VAL A 3 17.21 25.27 -9.30
N ARG A 4 17.66 24.03 -9.17
CA ARG A 4 19.06 23.71 -8.85
C ARG A 4 19.69 22.91 -9.97
N VAL A 5 20.73 23.44 -10.60
CA VAL A 5 21.55 22.72 -11.58
C VAL A 5 22.70 22.03 -10.85
N VAL A 6 22.74 20.70 -10.89
CA VAL A 6 23.77 19.88 -10.26
C VAL A 6 24.77 19.46 -11.32
N GLY A 7 26.02 19.90 -11.14
CA GLY A 7 27.12 19.62 -12.06
C GLY A 7 27.97 20.84 -12.44
N ALA A 8 29.09 20.57 -13.12
CA ALA A 8 30.06 21.57 -13.58
C ALA A 8 30.49 21.31 -15.02
N GLY A 9 31.07 22.33 -15.68
CA GLY A 9 31.53 22.25 -17.07
C GLY A 9 30.50 22.70 -18.11
N GLU A 10 30.85 22.52 -19.37
CA GLU A 10 30.15 23.12 -20.53
C GLU A 10 28.68 22.68 -20.65
N ALA A 11 28.38 21.41 -20.37
CA ALA A 11 27.01 20.89 -20.40
C ALA A 11 26.12 21.54 -19.31
N ALA A 12 26.66 21.71 -18.10
CA ALA A 12 25.95 22.36 -17.00
C ALA A 12 25.76 23.87 -17.24
N GLU A 13 26.74 24.54 -17.85
CA GLU A 13 26.63 25.95 -18.26
C GLU A 13 25.57 26.14 -19.34
N THR A 14 25.54 25.26 -20.34
CA THR A 14 24.54 25.25 -21.41
C THR A 14 23.13 25.07 -20.83
N LEU A 15 22.97 24.17 -19.85
CA LEU A 15 21.72 23.94 -19.15
C LEU A 15 21.27 25.16 -18.33
N ARG A 16 22.18 25.83 -17.62
CA ARG A 16 21.89 27.08 -16.91
C ARG A 16 21.44 28.18 -17.86
N ALA A 17 22.09 28.33 -19.01
CA ALA A 17 21.71 29.32 -20.03
C ALA A 17 20.33 29.02 -20.64
N ALA A 18 19.99 27.75 -20.87
CA ALA A 18 18.68 27.33 -21.35
C ALA A 18 17.56 27.60 -20.33
N LEU A 19 17.80 27.27 -19.05
CA LEU A 19 16.86 27.53 -17.95
C LEU A 19 16.63 29.03 -17.73
N ALA A 20 17.68 29.85 -17.84
CA ALA A 20 17.57 31.30 -17.74
C ALA A 20 16.63 31.89 -18.80
N ARG A 21 16.68 31.39 -20.05
CA ARG A 21 15.79 31.84 -21.14
C ARG A 21 14.31 31.57 -20.89
N VAL A 22 13.97 30.56 -20.08
CA VAL A 22 12.57 30.25 -19.70
C VAL A 22 12.17 30.88 -18.35
N GLY A 23 13.02 31.72 -17.77
CA GLY A 23 12.75 32.45 -16.52
C GLY A 23 12.99 31.63 -15.24
N LEU A 24 13.78 30.57 -15.33
CA LEU A 24 14.21 29.74 -14.21
C LEU A 24 15.64 30.11 -13.83
N ALA A 25 15.93 30.19 -12.53
CA ALA A 25 17.24 30.59 -12.04
C ALA A 25 17.57 29.91 -10.71
N GLU A 26 18.86 29.69 -10.47
CA GLU A 26 19.35 29.23 -9.18
C GLU A 26 19.33 30.38 -8.18
N ARG A 27 18.66 30.19 -7.04
CA ARG A 27 18.56 31.16 -5.95
C ARG A 27 18.87 30.49 -4.62
N ALA A 28 19.12 31.31 -3.60
CA ALA A 28 19.15 30.84 -2.22
C ALA A 28 17.75 30.36 -1.80
N GLY A 29 17.69 29.26 -1.03
CA GLY A 29 16.44 28.61 -0.61
C GLY A 29 16.16 27.28 -1.32
N GLU A 30 15.00 26.69 -1.00
CA GLU A 30 14.58 25.39 -1.50
C GLU A 30 14.31 25.41 -3.02
N PRO A 31 14.92 24.52 -3.80
CA PRO A 31 14.70 24.45 -5.24
C PRO A 31 13.41 23.69 -5.56
N ALA A 32 12.63 24.19 -6.52
CA ALA A 32 11.42 23.52 -6.98
C ALA A 32 11.70 22.29 -7.86
N ALA A 33 12.91 22.18 -8.42
CA ALA A 33 13.39 21.05 -9.21
C ALA A 33 14.92 21.02 -9.21
N PHE A 34 15.50 19.83 -9.38
CA PHE A 34 16.91 19.59 -9.63
C PHE A 34 17.11 19.21 -11.09
N VAL A 35 18.17 19.71 -11.73
CA VAL A 35 18.47 19.45 -13.15
C VAL A 35 19.96 19.12 -13.29
N CYS A 36 20.34 18.07 -14.02
CA CYS A 36 21.73 17.62 -14.07
C CYS A 36 22.07 16.89 -15.38
N THR A 37 23.34 16.54 -15.58
CA THR A 37 23.76 15.58 -16.61
C THR A 37 23.73 14.16 -16.03
N VAL A 38 23.92 13.13 -16.87
CA VAL A 38 24.01 11.73 -16.39
C VAL A 38 25.08 11.56 -15.33
N ASP A 39 26.26 12.13 -15.55
CA ASP A 39 27.41 11.99 -14.65
C ASP A 39 27.14 12.57 -13.26
N ASP A 40 26.19 13.51 -13.16
CA ASP A 40 25.82 14.20 -11.93
C ASP A 40 24.50 13.67 -11.30
N LEU A 41 23.88 12.64 -11.87
CA LEU A 41 22.59 12.10 -11.42
C LEU A 41 22.64 11.60 -9.96
N SER A 42 23.61 10.76 -9.60
CA SER A 42 23.74 10.25 -8.23
C SER A 42 23.92 11.39 -7.21
N ARG A 43 24.60 12.46 -7.61
CA ARG A 43 24.77 13.66 -6.78
C ARG A 43 23.47 14.45 -6.65
N ALA A 44 22.68 14.56 -7.72
CA ALA A 44 21.39 15.22 -7.70
C ALA A 44 20.39 14.50 -6.77
N ILE A 45 20.38 13.16 -6.79
CA ILE A 45 19.56 12.33 -5.90
C ILE A 45 19.93 12.60 -4.43
N ALA A 46 21.22 12.49 -4.09
CA ALA A 46 21.70 12.72 -2.74
C ALA A 46 21.39 14.15 -2.24
N MET A 47 21.53 15.16 -3.10
CA MET A 47 21.22 16.55 -2.75
C MET A 47 19.71 16.78 -2.52
N ARG A 48 18.83 16.12 -3.29
CA ARG A 48 17.38 16.18 -3.09
C ARG A 48 16.97 15.57 -1.75
N GLU A 49 17.52 14.40 -1.43
CA GLU A 49 17.24 13.69 -0.17
C GLU A 49 17.73 14.46 1.05
N LEU A 50 18.96 14.99 1.00
CA LEU A 50 19.54 15.76 2.09
C LEU A 50 18.77 17.07 2.35
N ALA A 51 18.24 17.68 1.29
CA ALA A 51 17.42 18.89 1.38
C ALA A 51 15.96 18.60 1.80
N GLN A 52 15.53 17.33 1.83
CA GLN A 52 14.15 16.91 2.10
C GLN A 52 13.10 17.60 1.20
N VAL A 53 13.46 17.88 -0.06
CA VAL A 53 12.58 18.57 -1.02
C VAL A 53 11.99 17.56 -2.00
N THR A 54 10.70 17.70 -2.31
CA THR A 54 9.95 16.78 -3.20
C THR A 54 10.01 17.14 -4.69
N GLY A 55 10.86 18.11 -5.06
CA GLY A 55 10.99 18.59 -6.43
C GLY A 55 11.62 17.54 -7.37
N PRO A 56 11.24 17.52 -8.67
CA PRO A 56 11.71 16.50 -9.59
C PRO A 56 13.19 16.65 -9.97
N ILE A 57 13.87 15.56 -10.30
CA ILE A 57 15.21 15.48 -10.89
C ILE A 57 15.07 15.25 -12.40
N VAL A 58 15.61 16.18 -13.19
CA VAL A 58 15.59 16.10 -14.66
C VAL A 58 17.01 15.99 -15.21
N VAL A 59 17.26 15.04 -16.11
CA VAL A 59 18.60 14.69 -16.60
C VAL A 59 18.78 15.01 -18.08
N LEU A 60 19.89 15.63 -18.45
CA LEU A 60 20.35 15.78 -19.83
C LEU A 60 21.23 14.58 -20.21
N THR A 61 20.82 13.85 -21.26
CA THR A 61 21.49 12.62 -21.71
C THR A 61 21.07 12.24 -23.13
N ASP A 62 21.94 11.54 -23.85
CA ASP A 62 21.56 10.86 -25.10
C ASP A 62 20.95 9.47 -24.83
N ASP A 63 21.19 8.92 -23.64
CA ASP A 63 20.62 7.67 -23.14
C ASP A 63 19.61 7.95 -22.02
N ALA A 64 18.40 8.34 -22.42
CA ALA A 64 17.32 8.67 -21.50
C ALA A 64 16.85 7.46 -20.69
N ALA A 65 16.92 6.25 -21.27
CA ALA A 65 16.44 5.02 -20.65
C ALA A 65 17.29 4.66 -19.43
N SER A 66 18.62 4.61 -19.58
CA SER A 66 19.52 4.28 -18.47
C SER A 66 19.50 5.31 -17.36
N ALA A 67 19.30 6.60 -17.67
CA ALA A 67 19.19 7.65 -16.67
C ALA A 67 17.90 7.55 -15.84
N ILE A 68 16.78 7.18 -16.46
CA ILE A 68 15.51 6.93 -15.74
C ILE A 68 15.64 5.67 -14.86
N GLU A 69 16.23 4.59 -15.39
CA GLU A 69 16.49 3.37 -14.62
C GLU A 69 17.41 3.63 -13.40
N ALA A 70 18.33 4.59 -13.51
CA ALA A 70 19.22 5.01 -12.43
C ALA A 70 18.58 5.99 -11.41
N GLY A 71 17.31 6.36 -11.59
CA GLY A 71 16.54 7.13 -10.60
C GLY A 71 16.26 8.59 -10.96
N ALA A 72 16.37 8.99 -12.23
CA ALA A 72 15.89 10.29 -12.70
C ALA A 72 14.36 10.31 -12.87
N ASP A 73 13.68 11.39 -12.47
CA ASP A 73 12.23 11.53 -12.67
C ASP A 73 11.86 11.92 -14.11
N ASP A 74 12.85 12.40 -14.88
CA ASP A 74 12.76 12.68 -16.32
C ASP A 74 14.17 12.79 -16.91
N ALA A 75 14.38 12.37 -18.15
CA ALA A 75 15.69 12.39 -18.79
C ALA A 75 15.62 12.61 -20.31
N GLY A 76 16.75 12.95 -20.93
CA GLY A 76 16.91 12.95 -22.39
C GLY A 76 16.76 14.31 -23.04
N GLY A 77 17.15 14.44 -24.31
CA GLY A 77 16.85 15.63 -25.13
C GLY A 77 17.88 16.75 -25.00
N THR A 78 17.59 17.90 -25.63
CA THR A 78 18.51 19.05 -25.60
C THR A 78 18.34 19.89 -24.33
N ALA A 79 19.33 20.74 -24.00
CA ALA A 79 19.23 21.66 -22.86
C ALA A 79 17.95 22.54 -22.92
N ASP A 80 17.52 22.92 -24.13
CA ASP A 80 16.32 23.74 -24.36
C ASP A 80 15.02 22.97 -24.16
N GLU A 81 15.05 21.67 -24.44
CA GLU A 81 13.93 20.78 -24.23
C GLU A 81 13.78 20.42 -22.76
N VAL A 82 14.90 20.15 -22.08
CA VAL A 82 14.96 20.01 -20.61
C VAL A 82 14.41 21.27 -19.94
N ALA A 83 14.87 22.46 -20.34
CA ALA A 83 14.40 23.72 -19.77
C ALA A 83 12.88 23.94 -19.95
N ARG A 84 12.34 23.61 -21.13
CA ARG A 84 10.89 23.70 -21.40
C ARG A 84 10.08 22.75 -20.53
N ARG A 85 10.51 21.49 -20.37
CA ARG A 85 9.83 20.50 -19.50
C ARG A 85 9.82 20.91 -18.04
N VAL A 86 10.98 21.37 -17.52
CA VAL A 86 11.07 21.89 -16.14
C VAL A 86 10.13 23.07 -15.97
N SER A 87 10.10 24.01 -16.91
CA SER A 87 9.18 25.15 -16.85
C SER A 87 7.71 24.74 -16.92
N ALA A 88 7.34 23.74 -17.72
CA ALA A 88 5.95 23.28 -17.85
C ALA A 88 5.47 22.62 -16.54
N ARG A 89 6.29 21.73 -15.95
CA ARG A 89 5.97 21.08 -14.67
C ARG A 89 5.80 22.08 -13.53
N ILE A 90 6.67 23.10 -13.47
CA ILE A 90 6.61 24.13 -12.43
C ILE A 90 5.41 25.10 -12.64
N ARG A 91 5.00 25.34 -13.89
CA ARG A 91 3.89 26.24 -14.24
C ARG A 91 2.52 25.58 -14.24
N ALA A 92 2.44 24.26 -14.08
CA ALA A 92 1.17 23.57 -13.93
C ALA A 92 0.37 24.23 -12.79
N PRO A 93 -0.83 24.76 -13.04
CA PRO A 93 -1.60 25.41 -12.01
C PRO A 93 -1.87 24.41 -10.89
N LYS A 94 -1.63 24.80 -9.63
CA LYS A 94 -2.34 24.21 -8.50
C LYS A 94 -3.81 24.55 -8.75
N VAL A 95 -4.54 23.65 -9.38
CA VAL A 95 -5.93 23.90 -9.76
C VAL A 95 -6.70 24.19 -8.47
N SER A 96 -7.20 25.41 -8.40
CA SER A 96 -8.13 25.87 -7.39
C SER A 96 -9.40 25.03 -7.50
N ARG A 97 -9.71 24.33 -6.41
CA ARG A 97 -10.98 23.67 -6.11
C ARG A 97 -12.14 24.56 -6.59
N LEU A 98 -12.85 24.12 -7.62
CA LEU A 98 -14.15 24.69 -7.97
C LEU A 98 -15.17 24.20 -6.93
N GLU A 99 -16.03 25.14 -6.54
CA GLU A 99 -16.93 25.13 -5.40
C GLU A 99 -17.62 23.78 -5.14
N GLU A 100 -17.25 23.17 -4.02
CA GLU A 100 -18.05 22.16 -3.32
C GLU A 100 -19.31 22.84 -2.78
N THR A 101 -20.48 22.44 -3.27
CA THR A 101 -21.72 22.54 -2.50
C THR A 101 -21.46 21.87 -1.14
N PRO A 102 -21.85 22.43 0.01
CA PRO A 102 -21.61 21.81 1.31
C PRO A 102 -22.53 20.60 1.45
N MET A 103 -22.08 19.47 0.92
CA MET A 103 -22.63 18.17 1.21
C MET A 103 -21.86 17.67 2.43
N ALA A 104 -22.60 17.42 3.50
CA ALA A 104 -22.10 17.10 4.83
C ALA A 104 -20.84 16.22 4.78
N GLU A 105 -19.85 16.59 5.61
CA GLU A 105 -18.64 15.80 5.85
C GLU A 105 -19.01 14.30 5.86
N PRO A 106 -18.48 13.49 4.94
CA PRO A 106 -18.62 12.05 5.07
C PRO A 106 -18.05 11.68 6.45
N PRO A 107 -18.81 10.94 7.28
CA PRO A 107 -18.34 10.58 8.62
C PRO A 107 -16.96 9.93 8.47
N ALA A 108 -16.03 10.46 9.27
CA ALA A 108 -14.63 10.08 9.30
C ALA A 108 -14.42 8.58 9.06
N ALA A 109 -13.37 8.27 8.30
CA ALA A 109 -12.73 6.96 8.14
C ALA A 109 -13.29 5.90 9.09
N SER A 110 -13.88 4.84 8.51
CA SER A 110 -14.13 3.53 9.12
C SER A 110 -13.72 3.51 10.59
N GLY A 111 -14.68 3.57 11.51
CA GLY A 111 -14.40 3.58 12.94
C GLY A 111 -13.35 2.52 13.25
N ARG A 112 -12.10 2.96 13.42
CA ARG A 112 -11.04 2.09 13.94
C ARG A 112 -11.63 1.62 15.25
N ARG A 113 -11.74 0.31 15.45
CA ARG A 113 -11.94 -0.20 16.81
C ARG A 113 -10.92 0.54 17.67
N GLN A 114 -11.38 1.23 18.70
CA GLN A 114 -10.48 2.07 19.51
C GLN A 114 -9.38 1.21 20.14
N LYS A 115 -9.62 -0.10 20.26
CA LYS A 115 -8.70 -1.10 20.75
C LYS A 115 -8.63 -2.29 19.76
N PRO A 116 -7.45 -2.91 19.59
CA PRO A 116 -7.33 -4.18 18.86
C PRO A 116 -8.23 -5.26 19.47
N LEU A 117 -8.80 -6.13 18.63
CA LEU A 117 -9.61 -7.27 19.04
C LEU A 117 -8.76 -8.53 19.16
N ILE A 118 -8.79 -9.18 20.32
CA ILE A 118 -8.14 -10.45 20.58
C ILE A 118 -9.20 -11.54 20.71
N LEU A 119 -9.02 -12.65 19.97
CA LEU A 119 -9.80 -13.87 20.18
C LEU A 119 -9.02 -14.82 21.10
N VAL A 120 -9.60 -15.16 22.25
CA VAL A 120 -9.04 -16.14 23.19
C VAL A 120 -9.72 -17.49 22.96
N VAL A 121 -8.94 -18.53 22.78
CA VAL A 121 -9.41 -19.91 22.58
C VAL A 121 -8.77 -20.78 23.66
N GLU A 122 -9.56 -21.13 24.67
CA GLU A 122 -9.15 -21.83 25.88
C GLU A 122 -10.33 -22.64 26.37
N ASP A 123 -10.19 -23.96 26.56
CA ASP A 123 -11.28 -24.83 26.95
C ASP A 123 -11.64 -24.71 28.45
N ASP A 124 -10.64 -24.54 29.30
CA ASP A 124 -10.81 -24.29 30.72
C ASP A 124 -11.50 -22.93 30.98
N GLU A 125 -12.67 -22.97 31.64
CA GLU A 125 -13.51 -21.79 31.85
C GLU A 125 -12.86 -20.75 32.77
N ASP A 126 -12.15 -21.21 33.80
CA ASP A 126 -11.48 -20.34 34.76
C ASP A 126 -10.30 -19.62 34.11
N ALA A 127 -9.45 -20.36 33.39
CA ALA A 127 -8.32 -19.82 32.64
C ALA A 127 -8.77 -18.83 31.56
N ARG A 128 -9.84 -19.18 30.82
CA ARG A 128 -10.43 -18.30 29.80
C ARG A 128 -10.95 -17.00 30.41
N MET A 129 -11.58 -17.07 31.59
CA MET A 129 -12.09 -15.89 32.31
C MET A 129 -10.94 -15.00 32.78
N VAL A 130 -9.90 -15.58 33.38
CA VAL A 130 -8.70 -14.85 33.82
C VAL A 130 -8.01 -14.15 32.64
N LEU A 131 -7.77 -14.86 31.54
CA LEU A 131 -7.18 -14.28 30.33
C LEU A 131 -8.00 -13.10 29.80
N THR A 132 -9.32 -13.26 29.77
CA THR A 132 -10.23 -12.23 29.30
C THR A 132 -10.16 -10.97 30.17
N GLU A 133 -10.18 -11.12 31.49
CA GLU A 133 -10.09 -10.00 32.44
C GLU A 133 -8.73 -9.29 32.38
N LEU A 134 -7.64 -10.02 32.18
CA LEU A 134 -6.31 -9.42 32.05
C LEU A 134 -6.16 -8.57 30.77
N LEU A 135 -6.84 -8.94 29.68
CA LEU A 135 -6.69 -8.30 28.36
C LEU A 135 -7.64 -7.11 28.15
N ARG A 136 -8.87 -7.17 28.69
CA ARG A 136 -9.93 -6.15 28.56
C ARG A 136 -9.51 -4.70 28.87
N PRO A 137 -8.60 -4.42 29.82
CA PRO A 137 -8.13 -3.06 30.06
C PRO A 137 -7.54 -2.39 28.81
N ARG A 138 -6.85 -3.15 27.95
CA ARG A 138 -6.14 -2.61 26.77
C ARG A 138 -6.72 -3.04 25.43
N TYR A 139 -7.44 -4.17 25.37
CA TYR A 139 -7.93 -4.75 24.13
C TYR A 139 -9.43 -5.04 24.19
N ASP A 140 -10.07 -5.11 23.03
CA ASP A 140 -11.37 -5.77 22.91
C ASP A 140 -11.12 -7.28 22.90
N VAL A 141 -11.98 -8.07 23.55
CA VAL A 141 -11.76 -9.52 23.72
C VAL A 141 -13.04 -10.29 23.43
N ASP A 142 -12.94 -11.27 22.52
CA ASP A 142 -13.91 -12.36 22.36
C ASP A 142 -13.26 -13.66 22.85
N ALA A 143 -14.03 -14.56 23.45
CA ALA A 143 -13.48 -15.77 24.05
C ALA A 143 -14.38 -16.99 23.77
N VAL A 144 -13.75 -18.11 23.43
CA VAL A 144 -14.42 -19.37 23.06
C VAL A 144 -13.69 -20.58 23.67
N GLY A 145 -14.40 -21.70 23.80
CA GLY A 145 -13.91 -22.90 24.46
C GLY A 145 -13.33 -23.98 23.54
N ASP A 146 -13.45 -23.85 22.22
CA ASP A 146 -13.10 -24.91 21.29
C ASP A 146 -12.66 -24.38 19.92
N GLY A 147 -11.90 -25.21 19.20
CA GLY A 147 -11.33 -24.85 17.90
C GLY A 147 -12.37 -24.63 16.79
N GLU A 148 -13.49 -25.35 16.79
CA GLU A 148 -14.52 -25.18 15.74
C GLU A 148 -15.23 -23.84 15.87
N THR A 149 -15.61 -23.47 17.10
CA THR A 149 -16.19 -22.17 17.41
C THR A 149 -15.18 -21.06 17.15
N ALA A 150 -13.90 -21.27 17.45
CA ALA A 150 -12.84 -20.31 17.13
C ALA A 150 -12.76 -20.00 15.63
N LEU A 151 -12.83 -21.02 14.75
CA LEU A 151 -12.81 -20.81 13.31
C LEU A 151 -14.02 -19.99 12.82
N LYS A 152 -15.22 -20.28 13.34
CA LYS A 152 -16.45 -19.54 13.01
C LYS A 152 -16.34 -18.08 13.45
N ARG A 153 -15.96 -17.85 14.71
CA ARG A 153 -15.84 -16.50 15.30
C ARG A 153 -14.73 -15.69 14.66
N ALA A 154 -13.59 -16.31 14.35
CA ALA A 154 -12.50 -15.63 13.65
C ALA A 154 -12.93 -15.15 12.25
N ALA A 155 -13.69 -15.96 11.51
CA ALA A 155 -14.22 -15.60 10.20
C ALA A 155 -15.25 -14.46 10.25
N GLU A 156 -16.05 -14.39 11.32
CA GLU A 156 -17.06 -13.36 11.55
C GLU A 156 -16.46 -12.04 12.04
N LEU A 157 -15.56 -12.11 13.01
CA LEU A 157 -15.08 -10.94 13.76
C LEU A 157 -13.81 -10.32 13.19
N ASN A 158 -13.04 -11.11 12.44
CA ASN A 158 -11.70 -10.80 11.94
C ASN A 158 -10.80 -10.20 13.03
N PRO A 159 -10.35 -11.03 14.00
CA PRO A 159 -9.56 -10.54 15.13
C PRO A 159 -8.16 -10.10 14.69
N ASP A 160 -7.60 -9.13 15.40
CA ASP A 160 -6.24 -8.61 15.19
C ASP A 160 -5.16 -9.58 15.70
N LEU A 161 -5.53 -10.48 16.64
CA LEU A 161 -4.68 -11.53 17.18
C LEU A 161 -5.51 -12.67 17.77
N VAL A 162 -5.01 -13.90 17.67
CA VAL A 162 -5.59 -15.07 18.34
C VAL A 162 -4.63 -15.59 19.41
N LEU A 163 -5.12 -15.73 20.63
CA LEU A 163 -4.47 -16.52 21.69
C LEU A 163 -5.10 -17.91 21.69
N LEU A 164 -4.30 -18.94 21.44
CA LEU A 164 -4.80 -20.27 21.15
C LEU A 164 -4.15 -21.30 22.06
N ASP A 165 -4.94 -21.98 22.90
CA ASP A 165 -4.44 -23.19 23.55
C ASP A 165 -4.14 -24.27 22.49
N LEU A 166 -3.07 -25.02 22.73
CA LEU A 166 -2.71 -26.20 21.96
C LEU A 166 -3.64 -27.38 22.26
N PHE A 167 -4.04 -27.53 23.52
CA PHE A 167 -4.88 -28.64 23.96
C PHE A 167 -6.32 -28.17 24.03
N LEU A 168 -7.12 -28.57 23.04
CA LEU A 168 -8.53 -28.21 22.95
C LEU A 168 -9.35 -29.47 22.69
N PRO A 169 -10.62 -29.50 23.11
CA PRO A 169 -11.52 -30.61 22.84
C PRO A 169 -11.84 -30.71 21.34
N GLY A 170 -11.78 -31.93 20.80
CA GLY A 170 -12.09 -32.22 19.41
C GLY A 170 -10.97 -31.86 18.44
N MET A 171 -10.83 -30.56 18.15
CA MET A 171 -9.78 -30.02 17.27
C MET A 171 -8.68 -29.40 18.12
N ASP A 172 -7.46 -29.90 17.99
CA ASP A 172 -6.29 -29.33 18.66
C ASP A 172 -5.90 -27.95 18.11
N GLY A 173 -5.06 -27.21 18.84
CA GLY A 173 -4.63 -25.87 18.44
C GLY A 173 -3.91 -25.84 17.08
N PHE A 174 -3.21 -26.90 16.69
CA PHE A 174 -2.58 -27.00 15.38
C PHE A 174 -3.61 -27.15 14.25
N GLY A 175 -4.66 -27.96 14.47
CA GLY A 175 -5.80 -28.07 13.58
C GLY A 175 -6.53 -26.74 13.42
N ALA A 176 -6.75 -26.02 14.52
CA ALA A 176 -7.36 -24.69 14.49
C ALA A 176 -6.50 -23.68 13.72
N LEU A 177 -5.18 -23.64 13.93
CA LEU A 177 -4.27 -22.81 13.14
C LEU A 177 -4.37 -23.14 11.64
N THR A 178 -4.37 -24.43 11.29
CA THR A 178 -4.50 -24.87 9.89
C THR A 178 -5.83 -24.41 9.28
N GLY A 179 -6.92 -24.46 10.04
CA GLY A 179 -8.23 -23.95 9.62
C GLY A 179 -8.21 -22.43 9.39
N LEU A 180 -7.59 -21.66 10.29
CA LEU A 180 -7.45 -20.21 10.15
C LEU A 180 -6.64 -19.85 8.89
N ARG A 181 -5.58 -20.60 8.60
CA ARG A 181 -4.72 -20.39 7.41
C ARG A 181 -5.43 -20.70 6.09
N ARG A 182 -6.48 -21.54 6.08
CA ARG A 182 -7.25 -21.89 4.87
C ARG A 182 -8.28 -20.83 4.48
N ASN A 183 -8.66 -19.94 5.40
CA ASN A 183 -9.64 -18.90 5.13
C ASN A 183 -8.92 -17.58 4.81
N SER A 184 -9.19 -16.99 3.65
CA SER A 184 -8.53 -15.76 3.18
C SER A 184 -8.62 -14.60 4.17
N LYS A 185 -9.71 -14.50 4.93
CA LYS A 185 -9.91 -13.43 5.92
C LYS A 185 -8.99 -13.56 7.14
N THR A 186 -8.67 -14.78 7.54
CA THR A 186 -7.91 -15.08 8.77
C THR A 186 -6.52 -15.63 8.49
N ALA A 187 -6.15 -15.78 7.21
CA ALA A 187 -4.91 -16.42 6.80
C ALA A 187 -3.68 -15.68 7.32
N ASP A 188 -3.74 -14.35 7.41
CA ASP A 188 -2.66 -13.51 7.91
C ASP A 188 -2.81 -13.13 9.39
N THR A 189 -3.88 -13.54 10.08
CA THR A 189 -4.09 -13.22 11.49
C THR A 189 -2.96 -13.85 12.34
N PRO A 190 -2.24 -13.06 13.16
CA PRO A 190 -1.19 -13.61 14.01
C PRO A 190 -1.78 -14.47 15.13
N VAL A 191 -1.18 -15.64 15.34
CA VAL A 191 -1.59 -16.60 16.37
C VAL A 191 -0.45 -16.77 17.36
N ILE A 192 -0.72 -16.59 18.65
CA ILE A 192 0.20 -16.94 19.74
C ILE A 192 -0.35 -18.18 20.41
N PHE A 193 0.45 -19.24 20.45
CA PHE A 193 0.08 -20.45 21.15
C PHE A 193 0.33 -20.34 22.65
N LEU A 194 -0.65 -20.78 23.44
CA LEU A 194 -0.49 -21.05 24.85
C LEU A 194 -0.14 -22.53 25.00
N SER A 195 1.00 -22.83 25.62
CA SER A 195 1.58 -24.19 25.65
C SER A 195 1.94 -24.61 27.07
N ALA A 196 1.94 -25.91 27.38
CA ALA A 196 2.45 -26.39 28.66
C ALA A 196 3.99 -26.26 28.74
N GLN A 197 4.52 -26.05 29.95
CA GLN A 197 5.96 -25.95 30.17
C GLN A 197 6.69 -27.26 29.80
N GLY A 198 7.75 -27.16 28.98
CA GLY A 198 8.69 -28.26 28.72
C GLY A 198 8.64 -28.87 27.31
N ASP A 199 7.75 -28.41 26.43
CA ASP A 199 7.62 -29.00 25.10
C ASP A 199 8.44 -28.23 24.03
N ALA A 200 9.73 -28.56 23.96
CA ALA A 200 10.64 -27.99 22.96
C ALA A 200 10.31 -28.43 21.52
N GLU A 201 9.67 -29.59 21.36
CA GLU A 201 9.32 -30.17 20.07
C GLU A 201 8.10 -29.45 19.46
N THR A 202 7.12 -29.12 20.31
CA THR A 202 5.95 -28.30 19.97
C THR A 202 6.28 -26.87 19.50
N LYS A 203 7.36 -26.26 20.03
CA LYS A 203 7.84 -24.94 19.56
C LYS A 203 8.36 -24.99 18.13
N SER A 204 9.07 -26.05 17.76
CA SER A 204 9.61 -26.22 16.40
C SER A 204 8.50 -26.50 15.39
N GLN A 205 7.49 -27.29 15.78
CA GLN A 205 6.40 -27.68 14.90
C GLN A 205 5.51 -26.50 14.47
N GLY A 206 4.98 -25.68 15.39
CA GLY A 206 4.08 -24.62 14.91
C GLY A 206 4.75 -23.31 14.53
N LEU A 207 6.04 -23.07 14.83
CA LEU A 207 6.81 -22.09 14.06
C LEU A 207 6.86 -22.48 12.57
N SER A 208 7.01 -23.78 12.28
CA SER A 208 6.99 -24.31 10.92
C SER A 208 5.60 -24.21 10.28
N LEU A 209 4.52 -24.19 11.09
CA LEU A 209 3.13 -24.00 10.64
C LEU A 209 2.70 -22.52 10.58
N GLY A 210 3.60 -21.58 10.88
CA GLY A 210 3.36 -20.14 10.75
C GLY A 210 2.67 -19.49 11.95
N ALA A 211 2.86 -20.02 13.16
CA ALA A 211 2.54 -19.30 14.39
C ALA A 211 3.43 -18.06 14.56
N ALA A 212 2.89 -16.99 15.16
CA ALA A 212 3.62 -15.76 15.37
C ALA A 212 4.55 -15.83 16.60
N ASP A 213 4.09 -16.47 17.68
CA ASP A 213 4.88 -16.67 18.90
C ASP A 213 4.29 -17.81 19.77
N TYR A 214 4.98 -18.12 20.88
CA TYR A 214 4.57 -19.07 21.90
C TYR A 214 4.70 -18.49 23.30
N LEU A 215 3.75 -18.83 24.16
CA LEU A 215 3.77 -18.51 25.58
C LEU A 215 3.58 -19.79 26.40
N ALA A 216 4.49 -20.05 27.34
CA ALA A 216 4.43 -21.25 28.17
C ALA A 216 3.63 -20.99 29.45
N LYS A 217 2.66 -21.85 29.76
CA LYS A 217 1.89 -21.90 31.00
C LYS A 217 2.75 -22.58 32.08
N PRO A 218 2.85 -22.04 33.32
CA PRO A 218 2.26 -20.77 33.76
C PRO A 218 3.08 -19.56 33.29
N PHE A 219 2.40 -18.49 32.87
CA PHE A 219 3.01 -17.22 32.47
C PHE A 219 2.58 -16.08 33.39
N SER A 220 3.38 -15.02 33.45
CA SER A 220 2.99 -13.79 34.14
C SER A 220 2.14 -12.89 33.24
N GLU A 221 1.29 -12.04 33.84
CA GLU A 221 0.56 -10.99 33.11
C GLU A 221 1.53 -10.12 32.29
N GLN A 222 2.67 -9.74 32.86
CA GLN A 222 3.65 -8.91 32.18
C GLN A 222 4.21 -9.60 30.92
N GLU A 223 4.44 -10.91 30.98
CA GLU A 223 4.90 -11.69 29.83
C GLU A 223 3.82 -11.79 28.75
N LEU A 224 2.58 -12.12 29.13
CA LEU A 224 1.45 -12.16 28.21
C LEU A 224 1.29 -10.83 27.46
N MET A 225 1.22 -9.73 28.20
CA MET A 225 1.03 -8.40 27.62
C MET A 225 2.19 -8.01 26.70
N ALA A 226 3.44 -8.29 27.10
CA ALA A 226 4.61 -8.00 26.26
C ALA A 226 4.59 -8.77 24.93
N ARG A 227 4.13 -10.03 24.92
CA ARG A 227 4.02 -10.86 23.72
C ARG A 227 2.92 -10.37 22.78
N VAL A 228 1.76 -10.05 23.34
CA VAL A 228 0.62 -9.50 22.60
C VAL A 228 0.99 -8.15 21.97
N ASP A 229 1.51 -7.20 22.77
CA ASP A 229 1.91 -5.87 22.29
C ASP A 229 2.95 -5.95 21.18
N ARG A 230 3.98 -6.78 21.36
CA ARG A 230 5.04 -6.97 20.35
C ARG A 230 4.48 -7.51 19.06
N THR A 231 3.62 -8.53 19.14
CA THR A 231 3.06 -9.20 17.95
C THR A 231 2.15 -8.25 17.18
N LEU A 232 1.24 -7.55 17.86
CA LEU A 232 0.38 -6.54 17.24
C LEU A 232 1.19 -5.43 16.58
N LYS A 233 2.24 -4.94 17.24
CA LYS A 233 3.13 -3.90 16.68
C LYS A 233 3.84 -4.37 15.41
N LEU A 234 4.39 -5.58 15.42
CA LEU A 234 5.08 -6.13 14.25
C LEU A 234 4.11 -6.35 13.07
N THR A 235 2.92 -6.88 13.33
CA THR A 235 1.88 -7.04 12.31
C THR A 235 1.49 -5.69 11.72
N ALA A 236 1.23 -4.68 12.57
CA ALA A 236 0.89 -3.34 12.10
C ALA A 236 2.01 -2.69 11.26
N GLN A 237 3.28 -2.89 11.65
CA GLN A 237 4.42 -2.42 10.86
C GLN A 237 4.54 -3.14 9.52
N LYS A 238 4.36 -4.47 9.50
CA LYS A 238 4.38 -5.28 8.27
C LYS A 238 3.28 -4.85 7.32
N GLU A 239 2.08 -4.61 7.83
CA GLU A 239 0.96 -4.07 7.05
C GLU A 239 1.26 -2.66 6.55
N HIS A 240 1.88 -1.80 7.36
CA HIS A 240 2.28 -0.46 6.93
C HIS A 240 3.35 -0.49 5.82
N PHE A 241 4.36 -1.36 5.91
CA PHE A 241 5.35 -1.55 4.84
C PHE A 241 4.74 -2.18 3.59
N ARG A 242 3.85 -3.16 3.75
CA ARG A 242 3.05 -3.72 2.64
C ARG A 242 2.22 -2.62 1.97
N ALA A 243 1.67 -1.70 2.76
CA ALA A 243 0.91 -0.57 2.28
C ALA A 243 1.77 0.44 1.49
N LEU A 244 3.02 0.66 1.91
CA LEU A 244 3.97 1.50 1.17
C LEU A 244 4.42 0.86 -0.16
N ALA A 245 4.30 -0.47 -0.30
CA ALA A 245 4.61 -1.22 -1.52
C ALA A 245 3.37 -1.40 -2.45
N GLN A 246 2.35 -0.55 -2.31
CA GLN A 246 1.04 -0.70 -2.98
C GLN A 246 0.98 -0.20 -4.42
N THR A 247 2.03 0.41 -4.96
CA THR A 247 2.02 0.99 -6.31
C THR A 247 2.72 0.10 -7.33
N ASP A 248 2.27 0.18 -8.58
CA ASP A 248 2.95 -0.37 -9.75
C ASP A 248 4.09 0.57 -10.13
N GLY A 249 5.30 0.01 -10.25
CA GLY A 249 6.52 0.79 -10.45
C GLY A 249 6.61 1.50 -11.81
N LEU A 250 5.82 1.10 -12.81
CA LEU A 250 5.82 1.73 -14.13
C LEU A 250 4.79 2.85 -14.22
N THR A 251 3.58 2.62 -13.70
CA THR A 251 2.44 3.52 -13.90
C THR A 251 2.13 4.41 -12.71
N GLY A 252 2.64 4.07 -11.52
CA GLY A 252 2.30 4.75 -10.27
C GLY A 252 0.86 4.54 -9.80
N LEU A 253 0.03 3.78 -10.54
CA LEU A 253 -1.27 3.32 -10.07
C LEU A 253 -1.10 2.27 -8.95
N PRO A 254 -2.11 2.04 -8.12
CA PRO A 254 -2.16 0.86 -7.28
C PRO A 254 -1.86 -0.42 -8.07
N ASN A 255 -1.11 -1.33 -7.47
CA ASN A 255 -0.85 -2.65 -8.07
C ASN A 255 -2.04 -3.60 -7.83
N PHE A 256 -2.03 -4.71 -8.55
CA PHE A 256 -3.09 -5.73 -8.47
C PHE A 256 -3.41 -6.17 -7.02
N ARG A 257 -2.41 -6.33 -6.15
CA ARG A 257 -2.63 -6.74 -4.76
C ARG A 257 -3.43 -5.72 -3.97
N SER A 258 -3.08 -4.44 -4.15
CA SER A 258 -3.75 -3.30 -3.51
C SER A 258 -5.19 -3.14 -4.01
N PHE A 259 -5.39 -3.35 -5.31
CA PHE A 259 -6.72 -3.38 -5.92
C PHE A 259 -7.59 -4.49 -5.34
N HIS A 260 -7.07 -5.71 -5.24
CA HIS A 260 -7.84 -6.85 -4.75
C HIS A 260 -8.30 -6.63 -3.30
N ALA A 261 -7.40 -6.15 -2.44
CA ALA A 261 -7.75 -5.81 -1.06
C ALA A 261 -8.84 -4.74 -0.99
N ARG A 262 -8.74 -3.69 -1.83
CA ARG A 262 -9.76 -2.64 -1.87
C ARG A 262 -11.10 -3.13 -2.44
N LEU A 263 -11.06 -3.97 -3.47
CA LEU A 263 -12.26 -4.52 -4.10
C LEU A 263 -13.05 -5.39 -3.10
N GLU A 264 -12.38 -6.20 -2.29
CA GLU A 264 -13.04 -6.98 -1.24
C GLU A 264 -13.78 -6.10 -0.22
N GLU A 265 -13.16 -4.98 0.19
CA GLU A 265 -13.80 -3.99 1.07
C GLU A 265 -15.06 -3.38 0.41
N GLU A 266 -14.96 -2.97 -0.86
CA GLU A 266 -16.07 -2.32 -1.57
C GLU A 266 -17.21 -3.30 -1.90
N VAL A 267 -16.91 -4.56 -2.24
CA VAL A 267 -17.93 -5.61 -2.40
C VAL A 267 -18.68 -5.84 -1.10
N SER A 268 -17.97 -5.88 0.04
CA SER A 268 -18.61 -6.03 1.35
C SER A 268 -19.50 -4.83 1.69
N ARG A 269 -19.11 -3.61 1.31
CA ARG A 269 -19.92 -2.40 1.51
C ARG A 269 -21.16 -2.37 0.61
N ALA A 270 -21.00 -2.67 -0.67
CA ALA A 270 -22.08 -2.76 -1.64
C ALA A 270 -23.17 -3.73 -1.18
N HIS A 271 -22.77 -4.92 -0.70
CA HIS A 271 -23.70 -5.89 -0.10
C HIS A 271 -24.39 -5.37 1.15
N ARG A 272 -23.66 -4.67 2.04
CA ARG A 272 -24.20 -4.16 3.31
C ARG A 272 -25.21 -3.04 3.12
N TYR A 273 -24.97 -2.14 2.18
CA TYR A 273 -25.79 -0.95 1.97
C TYR A 273 -26.73 -1.07 0.75
N GLY A 274 -26.72 -2.20 0.05
CA GLY A 274 -27.56 -2.43 -1.13
C GLY A 274 -27.22 -1.51 -2.30
N HIS A 275 -25.96 -1.11 -2.45
CA HIS A 275 -25.50 -0.23 -3.51
C HIS A 275 -24.90 -1.03 -4.68
N PRO A 276 -25.17 -0.63 -5.93
CA PRO A 276 -24.54 -1.24 -7.08
C PRO A 276 -23.05 -0.85 -7.14
N LEU A 277 -22.20 -1.85 -7.28
CA LEU A 277 -20.77 -1.70 -7.56
C LEU A 277 -20.53 -2.04 -9.03
N ALA A 278 -19.78 -1.20 -9.75
CA ALA A 278 -19.32 -1.53 -11.10
C ALA A 278 -17.80 -1.68 -11.12
N CYS A 279 -17.34 -2.62 -11.92
CA CYS A 279 -15.93 -2.86 -12.20
C CYS A 279 -15.74 -2.90 -13.71
N ALA A 280 -14.73 -2.21 -14.22
CA ALA A 280 -14.34 -2.21 -15.62
C ALA A 280 -12.93 -2.77 -15.75
N MET A 281 -12.77 -3.75 -16.64
CA MET A 281 -11.46 -4.21 -17.10
C MET A 281 -11.14 -3.49 -18.41
N VAL A 282 -9.97 -2.90 -18.50
CA VAL A 282 -9.50 -2.11 -19.63
C VAL A 282 -8.21 -2.75 -20.13
N ASP A 283 -8.18 -3.12 -21.40
CA ASP A 283 -7.01 -3.69 -22.06
C ASP A 283 -6.44 -2.68 -23.08
N LEU A 284 -5.11 -2.64 -23.22
CA LEU A 284 -4.46 -1.79 -24.22
C LEU A 284 -4.26 -2.56 -25.52
N ASP A 285 -5.19 -2.35 -26.45
CA ASP A 285 -5.13 -2.97 -27.78
C ASP A 285 -3.81 -2.68 -28.51
N GLY A 286 -3.20 -3.72 -29.07
CA GLY A 286 -2.06 -3.58 -29.99
C GLY A 286 -0.72 -3.28 -29.33
N LEU A 287 -0.58 -3.44 -28.00
CA LEU A 287 0.70 -3.21 -27.31
C LEU A 287 1.85 -4.05 -27.90
N LYS A 288 1.58 -5.31 -28.30
CA LYS A 288 2.59 -6.15 -28.95
C LYS A 288 3.08 -5.58 -30.28
N GLU A 289 2.18 -5.05 -31.11
CA GLU A 289 2.58 -4.40 -32.37
C GLU A 289 3.38 -3.12 -32.13
N ILE A 290 3.03 -2.35 -31.09
CA ILE A 290 3.78 -1.16 -30.68
C ILE A 290 5.19 -1.58 -30.24
N ASN A 291 5.31 -2.63 -29.43
CA ASN A 291 6.59 -3.17 -28.99
C ASN A 291 7.43 -3.68 -30.17
N ASP A 292 6.84 -4.44 -31.08
CA ASP A 292 7.53 -5.05 -32.22
C ASP A 292 7.99 -4.01 -33.26
N LYS A 293 7.23 -2.92 -33.45
CA LYS A 293 7.54 -1.86 -34.43
C LYS A 293 8.41 -0.74 -33.85
N LEU A 294 8.20 -0.37 -32.59
CA LEU A 294 8.74 0.85 -31.96
C LEU A 294 9.56 0.58 -30.70
N GLY A 295 9.68 -0.68 -30.29
CA GLY A 295 10.45 -1.11 -29.13
C GLY A 295 9.68 -1.01 -27.80
N HIS A 296 10.14 -1.76 -26.80
CA HIS A 296 9.49 -1.84 -25.48
C HIS A 296 9.38 -0.49 -24.74
N ALA A 297 10.30 0.45 -24.97
CA ALA A 297 10.20 1.79 -24.40
C ALA A 297 8.98 2.56 -24.91
N ALA A 298 8.58 2.37 -26.18
CA ALA A 298 7.38 2.97 -26.74
C ALA A 298 6.11 2.32 -26.17
N GLY A 299 6.11 1.00 -25.97
CA GLY A 299 5.03 0.31 -25.29
C GLY A 299 4.86 0.74 -23.83
N ASN A 300 5.97 0.89 -23.08
CA ASN A 300 5.94 1.41 -21.72
C ASN A 300 5.32 2.82 -21.64
N ARG A 301 5.64 3.70 -22.60
CA ARG A 301 4.99 5.02 -22.68
C ARG A 301 3.50 4.94 -22.98
N ALA A 302 3.07 4.00 -23.83
CA ALA A 302 1.65 3.78 -24.10
C ALA A 302 0.91 3.30 -22.85
N ILE A 303 1.52 2.39 -22.08
CA ILE A 303 0.99 1.91 -20.79
C ILE A 303 0.88 3.05 -19.78
N VAL A 304 1.90 3.91 -19.65
CA VAL A 304 1.86 5.08 -18.76
C VAL A 304 0.78 6.08 -19.19
N ALA A 305 0.65 6.35 -20.49
CA ALA A 305 -0.36 7.27 -21.00
C ALA A 305 -1.79 6.76 -20.73
N LEU A 306 -2.03 5.45 -20.87
CA LEU A 306 -3.31 4.85 -20.50
C LEU A 306 -3.56 4.96 -18.98
N ALA A 307 -2.54 4.73 -18.16
CA ALA A 307 -2.66 4.85 -16.71
C ALA A 307 -3.02 6.29 -16.27
N ASP A 308 -2.43 7.30 -16.90
CA ASP A 308 -2.73 8.70 -16.65
C ASP A 308 -4.16 9.06 -17.08
N ALA A 309 -4.59 8.61 -18.25
CA ALA A 309 -5.97 8.79 -18.72
C ALA A 309 -6.99 8.13 -17.79
N VAL A 310 -6.70 6.91 -17.31
CA VAL A 310 -7.52 6.23 -16.31
C VAL A 310 -7.58 7.05 -15.02
N ARG A 311 -6.45 7.60 -14.55
CA ARG A 311 -6.39 8.39 -13.31
C ARG A 311 -7.22 9.69 -13.40
N GLU A 312 -7.19 10.37 -14.54
CA GLU A 312 -7.91 11.63 -14.75
C GLU A 312 -9.44 11.45 -14.79
N GLU A 313 -9.93 10.27 -15.18
CA GLU A 313 -11.36 9.96 -15.29
C GLU A 313 -12.00 9.42 -13.99
N LEU A 314 -11.20 9.21 -12.95
CA LEU A 314 -11.64 8.65 -11.67
C LEU A 314 -11.98 9.76 -10.68
N ARG A 315 -13.08 9.57 -9.95
CA ARG A 315 -13.46 10.40 -8.80
C ARG A 315 -12.66 9.98 -7.56
N ASP A 316 -12.64 10.81 -6.53
CA ASP A 316 -11.97 10.52 -5.25
C ASP A 316 -12.43 9.21 -4.57
N THR A 317 -13.66 8.76 -4.86
CA THR A 317 -14.25 7.51 -4.35
C THR A 317 -14.00 6.31 -5.26
N ASP A 318 -13.58 6.55 -6.50
CA ASP A 318 -13.28 5.50 -7.46
C ASP A 318 -11.87 4.97 -7.21
N PHE A 319 -11.61 3.74 -7.63
CA PHE A 319 -10.29 3.12 -7.47
C PHE A 319 -9.86 2.49 -8.80
N ALA A 320 -8.56 2.52 -9.10
CA ALA A 320 -8.01 1.83 -10.24
C ALA A 320 -6.64 1.23 -9.93
N ALA A 321 -6.24 0.27 -10.75
CA ALA A 321 -4.96 -0.40 -10.67
C ALA A 321 -4.51 -0.93 -12.00
N ARG A 322 -3.21 -1.17 -12.10
CA ARG A 322 -2.68 -2.02 -13.16
C ARG A 322 -2.80 -3.49 -12.74
N TYR A 323 -3.54 -4.25 -13.52
CA TYR A 323 -3.78 -5.67 -13.28
C TYR A 323 -2.54 -6.50 -13.66
N GLY A 324 -1.91 -6.16 -14.79
CA GLY A 324 -0.63 -6.73 -15.24
C GLY A 324 -0.43 -6.48 -16.73
N GLY A 325 0.81 -6.37 -17.21
CA GLY A 325 1.06 -6.16 -18.66
C GLY A 325 0.39 -4.88 -19.20
N ASP A 326 -0.52 -5.07 -20.15
CA ASP A 326 -1.41 -4.09 -20.79
C ASP A 326 -2.75 -3.88 -20.08
N GLU A 327 -3.09 -4.70 -19.08
CA GLU A 327 -4.40 -4.72 -18.45
C GLU A 327 -4.49 -3.78 -17.23
N PHE A 328 -5.59 -3.04 -17.16
CA PHE A 328 -5.96 -2.11 -16.11
C PHE A 328 -7.35 -2.43 -15.61
N VAL A 329 -7.61 -2.11 -14.35
CA VAL A 329 -8.91 -2.33 -13.73
C VAL A 329 -9.33 -1.10 -12.96
N SER A 330 -10.60 -0.73 -13.06
CA SER A 330 -11.20 0.35 -12.28
C SER A 330 -12.53 -0.06 -11.65
N GLY A 331 -12.81 0.45 -10.47
CA GLY A 331 -14.05 0.25 -9.74
C GLY A 331 -14.71 1.60 -9.40
N ARG A 332 -16.02 1.67 -9.58
CA ARG A 332 -16.85 2.82 -9.20
C ARG A 332 -17.83 2.43 -8.10
N ASP A 333 -17.78 3.18 -7.01
CA ASP A 333 -18.81 3.14 -5.98
C ASP A 333 -20.00 4.03 -6.41
N ARG A 334 -21.23 3.58 -6.12
CA ARG A 334 -22.49 4.28 -6.43
C ARG A 334 -22.66 4.66 -7.90
N VAL A 335 -22.77 3.66 -8.77
CA VAL A 335 -23.22 3.90 -10.14
C VAL A 335 -24.69 4.32 -10.13
N GLU A 336 -25.00 5.53 -10.61
CA GLU A 336 -26.37 5.88 -10.97
C GLU A 336 -26.81 4.97 -12.12
N VAL A 337 -27.74 4.06 -11.83
CA VAL A 337 -28.40 3.28 -12.86
C VAL A 337 -29.33 4.25 -13.59
N ALA A 338 -28.87 4.79 -14.73
CA ALA A 338 -29.74 5.51 -15.63
C ALA A 338 -30.86 4.57 -16.06
N GLN A 339 -32.08 4.80 -15.57
CA GLN A 339 -33.26 4.10 -16.06
C GLN A 339 -33.40 4.44 -17.54
N VAL A 340 -33.18 3.44 -18.39
CA VAL A 340 -33.48 3.54 -19.82
C VAL A 340 -35.00 3.69 -19.94
N PRO A 341 -35.54 4.80 -20.47
CA PRO A 341 -36.96 4.92 -20.71
C PRO A 341 -37.38 3.89 -21.76
N HIS A 342 -38.46 3.17 -21.47
CA HIS A 342 -39.08 2.18 -22.36
C HIS A 342 -39.50 2.74 -23.72
#